data_AF-A0A847CVU5-F1
#
_entry.id   AF-A0A847CVU5-F1
#
_cell.length_a   1.000
_cell.length_b   1.000
_cell.length_c   1.000
_cell.angle_alpha   90.00
_cell.angle_beta   90.00
_cell.angle_gamma   90.00
#
_symmetry.space_group_name_H-M   'P 1'
#
loop_
_entity.id
_entity.type
_entity.pdbx_description
1 polymer ?
#
loop_
_entity_poly.entity_id
_entity_poly.type
_entity_poly.pdbx_seq_one_letter_code
_entity_poly.pdbx_strand_id
1 'polypeptide(L)'
;MILADLGIIFIIIIFALGFGKYNSSNYMISLMDSGIMLGTILISGLLQDKIVEFIKSYNPEKRGDLYTLKFQKDWMESSDEREKVEVYKAAYSSYKVTQIVLIFGVGILGILSMDGIGIVPALSLGIVLLVSKISYGLVSIKNK
;
A
#
# COMPACT_ATOMS: atom_id res chain seq x y z
N MET A 1 -2.26 -1.56 -10.17
CA MET A 1 -2.26 -1.90 -8.73
C MET A 1 -1.26 -1.07 -7.94
N ILE A 2 0.01 -0.98 -8.37
CA ILE A 2 1.06 -0.16 -7.71
C ILE A 2 0.63 1.31 -7.49
N LEU A 3 -0.12 1.92 -8.41
CA LEU A 3 -0.59 3.31 -8.27
C LEU A 3 -1.62 3.50 -7.14
N ALA A 4 -2.54 2.55 -6.95
CA ALA A 4 -3.49 2.56 -5.84
C ALA A 4 -2.79 2.23 -4.51
N ASP A 5 -1.78 1.36 -4.56
CA ASP A 5 -0.93 1.03 -3.41
C ASP A 5 -0.09 2.22 -2.92
N LEU A 6 0.29 3.16 -3.82
CA LEU A 6 0.92 4.43 -3.44
C LEU A 6 -0.03 5.34 -2.66
N GLY A 7 -1.34 5.27 -2.94
CA GLY A 7 -2.36 6.01 -2.18
C GLY A 7 -2.38 5.62 -0.70
N ILE A 8 -2.22 4.33 -0.39
CA ILE A 8 -2.12 3.82 0.99
C ILE A 8 -0.88 4.38 1.71
N ILE A 9 0.26 4.47 1.02
CA ILE A 9 1.48 5.05 1.59
C ILE A 9 1.27 6.54 1.89
N PHE A 10 0.59 7.27 1.00
CA PHE A 10 0.27 8.68 1.21
C PHE A 10 -0.68 8.90 2.40
N ILE A 11 -1.68 8.03 2.57
CA ILE A 11 -2.59 8.02 3.73
C ILE A 11 -1.81 7.84 5.04
N ILE A 12 -0.85 6.91 5.08
CA ILE A 12 -0.03 6.67 6.28
C ILE A 12 0.82 7.91 6.63
N ILE A 13 1.34 8.62 5.63
CA ILE A 13 2.11 9.84 5.84
C ILE A 13 1.23 10.98 6.37
N ILE A 14 0.04 11.18 5.79
CA ILE A 14 -0.94 12.17 6.28
C ILE A 14 -1.30 11.85 7.74
N PHE A 15 -1.68 10.60 8.01
CA PHE A 15 -2.01 10.14 9.36
C PHE A 15 -0.88 10.37 10.36
N ALA A 16 0.37 10.09 9.96
CA ALA A 16 1.56 10.32 10.77
C ALA A 16 1.72 11.81 11.15
N LEU A 17 1.54 12.71 10.19
CA LEU A 17 1.64 14.17 10.38
C LEU A 17 0.52 14.71 11.29
N GLY A 18 -0.69 14.15 11.21
CA GLY A 18 -1.79 14.44 12.12
C GLY A 18 -1.50 14.03 13.56
N PHE A 19 -0.91 12.84 13.77
CA PHE A 19 -0.58 12.30 15.09
C PHE A 19 0.44 13.17 15.85
N GLY A 20 1.45 13.70 15.16
CA GLY A 20 2.48 14.56 15.76
C GLY A 20 1.98 15.93 16.23
N LYS A 21 0.75 16.32 15.87
CA LYS A 21 0.17 17.65 16.14
C LYS A 21 -1.05 17.63 17.04
N TYR A 22 -1.36 16.49 17.65
CA TYR A 22 -2.53 16.29 18.53
C TYR A 22 -2.31 16.92 19.92
N ASN A 23 -2.01 18.22 19.96
CA ASN A 23 -2.01 19.03 21.17
C ASN A 23 -3.30 19.87 21.19
N SER A 24 -3.90 20.01 22.37
CA SER A 24 -5.27 20.54 22.57
C SER A 24 -5.55 21.93 21.98
N SER A 25 -4.53 22.68 21.56
CA SER A 25 -4.65 24.01 20.95
C SER A 25 -4.98 24.02 19.44
N ASN A 26 -4.90 22.87 18.73
CA ASN A 26 -4.91 22.83 17.25
C ASN A 26 -6.01 21.95 16.63
N TYR A 27 -7.20 21.90 17.23
CA TYR A 27 -8.33 21.07 16.76
C TYR A 27 -8.69 21.29 15.27
N MET A 28 -8.63 22.53 14.77
CA MET A 28 -8.91 22.85 13.37
C MET A 28 -7.93 22.20 12.39
N ILE A 29 -6.65 22.07 12.77
CA ILE A 29 -5.63 21.42 11.95
C ILE A 29 -5.88 19.90 11.92
N SER A 30 -6.24 19.31 13.06
CA SER A 30 -6.57 17.88 13.13
C SER A 30 -7.83 17.53 12.31
N LEU A 31 -8.84 18.39 12.31
CA LEU A 31 -10.02 18.20 11.46
C LEU A 31 -9.66 18.27 9.97
N MET A 32 -8.83 19.24 9.57
CA MET A 32 -8.40 19.38 8.18
C MET A 32 -7.58 18.17 7.71
N ASP A 33 -6.68 17.65 8.56
CA ASP A 33 -5.91 16.43 8.30
C ASP A 33 -6.81 15.21 8.08
N SER A 34 -7.81 15.03 8.95
CA SER A 34 -8.79 13.94 8.81
C SER A 34 -9.61 14.05 7.51
N GLY A 35 -9.96 15.28 7.09
CA GLY A 35 -10.65 15.54 5.83
C GLY A 35 -9.79 15.19 4.61
N ILE A 36 -8.50 15.55 4.63
CA ILE A 36 -7.54 15.21 3.56
C ILE A 36 -7.35 13.70 3.48
N MET A 37 -7.28 13.01 4.62
CA MET A 37 -7.16 11.55 4.68
C MET A 37 -8.39 10.87 4.02
N LEU A 38 -9.60 11.28 4.39
CA LEU A 38 -10.84 10.75 3.78
C LEU A 38 -10.91 11.02 2.28
N GLY A 39 -10.55 12.25 1.85
CA GLY A 39 -10.49 12.59 0.43
C GLY A 39 -9.50 11.70 -0.34
N THR A 40 -8.33 11.42 0.24
CA THR A 40 -7.32 10.55 -0.37
C THR A 40 -7.80 9.11 -0.51
N ILE A 41 -8.53 8.58 0.47
CA ILE A 41 -9.15 7.24 0.41
C ILE A 41 -10.13 7.16 -0.76
N LEU A 42 -11.03 8.14 -0.88
CA LEU A 42 -12.03 8.17 -1.95
C LEU A 42 -11.38 8.27 -3.34
N ILE A 43 -10.42 9.18 -3.51
CA ILE A 43 -9.70 9.35 -4.78
C ILE A 43 -8.95 8.07 -5.16
N SER A 44 -8.29 7.43 -4.19
CA SER A 44 -7.55 6.19 -4.43
C SER A 44 -8.49 5.06 -4.89
N GLY A 45 -9.67 4.94 -4.27
CA GLY A 45 -10.70 3.98 -4.69
C GLY A 45 -11.22 4.24 -6.10
N LEU A 46 -11.55 5.49 -6.44
CA LEU A 46 -12.02 5.86 -7.78
C LEU A 46 -10.95 5.65 -8.86
N LEU A 47 -9.68 5.94 -8.55
CA LEU A 47 -8.56 5.65 -9.45
C LEU A 47 -8.37 4.15 -9.64
N GLN A 48 -8.52 3.36 -8.58
CA GLN A 48 -8.45 1.91 -8.67
C GLN A 48 -9.55 1.33 -9.57
N ASP A 49 -10.76 1.88 -9.49
CA ASP A 49 -11.88 1.50 -10.35
C ASP A 49 -11.57 1.72 -11.82
N LYS A 50 -11.16 2.95 -12.17
CA LYS A 50 -10.78 3.29 -13.54
C LYS A 50 -9.60 2.46 -14.07
N ILE A 51 -8.61 2.15 -13.22
CA ILE A 51 -7.48 1.30 -13.62
C ILE A 51 -7.95 -0.12 -13.95
N VAL A 52 -8.86 -0.67 -13.14
CA VAL A 52 -9.39 -2.02 -13.39
C VAL A 52 -10.26 -2.06 -14.63
N GLU A 53 -11.13 -1.07 -14.84
CA GLU A 53 -11.90 -0.93 -16.08
C GLU A 53 -10.99 -0.82 -17.31
N PHE A 54 -9.93 -0.02 -17.23
CA PHE A 54 -8.96 0.10 -18.30
C PHE A 54 -8.29 -1.24 -18.63
N ILE A 55 -7.86 -2.00 -17.61
CA ILE A 55 -7.27 -3.32 -17.82
C ILE A 55 -8.26 -4.30 -18.46
N LYS A 56 -9.53 -4.30 -18.01
CA LYS A 56 -10.59 -5.13 -18.60
C LYS A 56 -10.86 -4.79 -20.07
N SER A 57 -10.74 -3.51 -20.45
CA SER A 57 -10.94 -3.08 -21.84
C SER A 57 -9.90 -3.65 -22.80
N TYR A 58 -8.67 -3.85 -22.33
CA TYR A 58 -7.58 -4.44 -23.11
C TYR A 58 -7.55 -5.97 -23.04
N ASN A 59 -7.84 -6.54 -21.87
CA ASN A 59 -7.87 -7.98 -21.63
C ASN A 59 -9.28 -8.39 -21.16
N PRO A 60 -10.22 -8.70 -22.08
CA PRO A 60 -11.60 -9.05 -21.74
C PRO A 60 -11.71 -10.38 -20.98
N GLU A 61 -10.65 -11.20 -20.98
CA GLU A 61 -10.59 -12.47 -20.25
C GLU A 61 -10.48 -12.29 -18.73
N LYS A 62 -9.99 -11.13 -18.26
CA LYS A 62 -9.87 -10.79 -16.83
C LYS A 62 -11.26 -10.57 -16.22
N ARG A 63 -11.54 -11.26 -15.11
CA ARG A 63 -12.81 -11.19 -14.36
C ARG A 63 -12.58 -10.70 -12.95
N GLY A 64 -13.61 -10.12 -12.34
CA GLY A 64 -13.56 -9.64 -10.97
C GLY A 64 -14.22 -8.27 -10.84
N ASP A 65 -15.17 -8.17 -9.92
CA ASP A 65 -15.81 -6.92 -9.55
C ASP A 65 -15.13 -6.33 -8.31
N LEU A 66 -14.67 -5.08 -8.40
CA LEU A 66 -13.93 -4.42 -7.31
C LEU A 66 -14.77 -4.28 -6.04
N TYR A 67 -16.08 -4.21 -6.17
CA TYR A 67 -17.01 -4.09 -5.05
C TYR A 67 -17.27 -5.43 -4.36
N THR A 68 -16.78 -6.54 -4.92
CA THR A 68 -16.93 -7.88 -4.33
C THR A 68 -15.71 -8.24 -3.47
N LEU A 69 -15.94 -8.74 -2.25
CA LEU A 69 -14.86 -9.19 -1.34
C LEU A 69 -13.94 -10.28 -1.92
N LYS A 70 -14.40 -10.96 -2.98
CA LYS A 70 -13.68 -12.01 -3.71
C LYS A 70 -12.89 -11.49 -4.91
N PHE A 71 -12.85 -10.17 -5.14
CA PHE A 71 -12.18 -9.55 -6.28
C PHE A 71 -10.78 -10.14 -6.53
N GLN A 72 -9.92 -10.18 -5.51
CA GLN A 72 -8.55 -10.69 -5.64
C GLN A 72 -8.50 -12.15 -6.09
N LYS A 73 -9.44 -12.98 -5.60
CA LYS A 73 -9.54 -14.39 -5.97
C LYS A 73 -10.03 -14.55 -7.40
N ASP A 74 -11.11 -13.88 -7.75
CA ASP A 74 -11.73 -13.94 -9.08
C ASP A 74 -10.76 -13.40 -10.16
N TRP A 75 -10.04 -12.33 -9.80
CA TRP A 75 -8.98 -11.74 -10.64
C TRP A 75 -7.82 -12.70 -10.88
N MET A 76 -7.33 -13.35 -9.82
CA MET A 76 -6.27 -14.34 -9.95
C MET A 76 -6.75 -15.57 -10.73
N GLU A 77 -7.96 -16.05 -10.49
CA GLU A 77 -8.51 -17.24 -11.16
C GLU A 77 -8.63 -17.04 -12.67
N SER A 78 -9.08 -15.85 -13.09
CA SER A 78 -9.16 -15.44 -14.50
C SER A 78 -7.82 -15.21 -15.21
N SER A 79 -6.70 -15.22 -14.48
CA SER A 79 -5.37 -15.02 -15.08
C SER A 79 -4.79 -16.34 -15.60
N ASP A 80 -4.02 -16.27 -16.68
CA ASP A 80 -3.33 -17.43 -17.25
C ASP A 80 -2.31 -18.05 -16.29
N GLU A 81 -1.95 -19.31 -16.51
CA GLU A 81 -0.94 -20.02 -15.70
C GLU A 81 0.42 -19.29 -15.68
N ARG A 82 0.82 -18.70 -16.82
CA ARG A 82 2.05 -17.91 -16.90
C ARG A 82 1.99 -16.66 -16.03
N GLU A 83 0.91 -15.90 -16.13
CA GLU A 83 0.71 -14.70 -15.30
C GLU A 83 0.66 -15.03 -13.80
N LYS A 84 -0.02 -16.13 -13.44
CA LYS A 84 -0.07 -16.62 -12.04
C LYS A 84 1.34 -16.91 -11.51
N VAL A 85 2.17 -17.60 -12.29
CA VAL A 85 3.55 -17.93 -11.90
C VAL A 85 4.42 -16.67 -11.77
N GLU A 86 4.28 -15.71 -12.67
CA GLU A 86 5.01 -14.43 -12.61
C GLU A 86 4.65 -13.62 -11.37
N VAL A 87 3.34 -13.47 -11.10
CA VAL A 87 2.85 -12.78 -9.90
C VAL A 87 3.32 -13.48 -8.63
N TYR A 88 3.29 -14.82 -8.60
CA TYR A 88 3.78 -15.59 -7.47
C TYR A 88 5.28 -15.38 -7.23
N LYS A 89 6.11 -15.43 -8.27
CA LYS A 89 7.56 -15.19 -8.16
C LYS A 89 7.85 -13.78 -7.65
N ALA A 90 7.16 -12.77 -8.20
CA ALA A 90 7.30 -11.39 -7.76
C ALA A 90 6.86 -11.21 -6.30
N ALA A 91 5.71 -11.76 -5.92
CA ALA A 91 5.18 -11.71 -4.55
C ALA A 91 6.12 -12.39 -3.55
N TYR A 92 6.61 -13.59 -3.87
CA TYR A 92 7.53 -14.34 -3.01
C TYR A 92 8.86 -13.61 -2.83
N SER A 93 9.41 -13.03 -3.90
CA SER A 93 10.63 -12.23 -3.80
C SER A 93 10.41 -10.99 -2.93
N SER A 94 9.29 -10.26 -3.13
CA SER A 94 8.98 -9.09 -2.29
C SER A 94 8.81 -9.48 -0.82
N TYR A 95 8.14 -10.60 -0.53
CA TYR A 95 7.93 -11.08 0.82
C TYR A 95 9.25 -11.35 1.56
N LYS A 96 10.24 -11.95 0.88
CA LYS A 96 11.58 -12.15 1.46
C LYS A 96 12.26 -10.85 1.81
N VAL A 97 12.21 -9.85 0.91
CA VAL A 97 12.80 -8.53 1.16
C VAL A 97 12.10 -7.85 2.33
N THR A 98 10.75 -7.88 2.36
CA THR A 98 9.95 -7.32 3.45
C THR A 98 10.28 -7.95 4.81
N GLN A 99 10.43 -9.28 4.87
CA GLN A 99 10.83 -10.00 6.08
C GLN A 99 12.16 -9.50 6.64
N ILE A 100 13.17 -9.34 5.77
CA ILE A 100 14.47 -8.80 6.15
C ILE A 100 14.32 -7.38 6.70
N VAL A 101 13.60 -6.51 5.99
CA VAL A 101 13.36 -5.12 6.42
C VAL A 101 12.62 -5.06 7.75
N LEU A 102 11.66 -5.96 8.00
CA LEU A 102 10.94 -6.02 9.28
C LEU A 102 11.87 -6.41 10.44
N ILE A 103 12.72 -7.43 10.26
CA ILE A 103 13.65 -7.87 11.32
C ILE A 103 14.59 -6.73 11.72
N PHE A 104 15.19 -6.04 10.73
CA PHE A 104 16.05 -4.89 11.01
C PHE A 104 15.25 -3.67 11.52
N GLY A 105 14.06 -3.47 10.98
CA GLY A 105 13.17 -2.36 11.34
C GLY A 105 12.73 -2.39 12.80
N VAL A 106 12.38 -3.56 13.34
CA VAL A 106 11.99 -3.71 14.75
C VAL A 106 13.13 -3.33 15.70
N GLY A 107 14.37 -3.72 15.38
CA GLY A 107 15.53 -3.35 16.19
C GLY A 107 15.78 -1.84 16.22
N ILE A 108 15.69 -1.18 15.06
CA ILE A 108 15.85 0.28 14.94
C ILE A 108 14.71 1.01 15.65
N LEU A 109 13.48 0.54 15.50
CA LEU A 109 12.31 1.08 16.19
C LEU A 109 12.43 1.01 17.72
N GLY A 110 12.97 -0.09 18.25
CA GLY A 110 13.22 -0.24 19.68
C GLY A 110 14.17 0.83 20.23
N ILE A 111 15.19 1.22 19.46
CA ILE A 111 16.14 2.28 19.85
C ILE A 111 15.50 3.66 19.70
N LEU A 112 14.78 3.90 18.59
CA LEU A 112 14.16 5.20 18.32
C LEU A 112 12.96 5.52 19.22
N SER A 113 12.33 4.51 19.84
CA SER A 113 11.19 4.68 20.73
C SER A 113 11.57 4.96 22.19
N MET A 114 12.87 4.98 22.52
CA MET A 114 13.35 5.23 23.89
C MET A 114 12.98 6.62 24.43
N ASP A 115 12.82 7.61 23.55
CA ASP A 115 12.41 8.99 23.89
C ASP A 115 10.89 9.24 23.70
N GLY A 116 10.12 8.18 23.42
CA GLY A 116 8.68 8.23 23.14
C GLY A 116 8.31 7.65 21.78
N ILE A 117 7.06 7.19 21.64
CA ILE A 117 6.58 6.50 20.43
C ILE A 117 6.42 7.47 19.25
N GLY A 118 5.88 8.68 19.50
CA GLY A 118 5.76 9.74 18.50
C GLY A 118 5.20 9.29 17.15
N ILE A 119 5.76 9.86 16.07
CA ILE A 119 5.41 9.57 14.67
C ILE A 119 6.13 8.34 14.10
N VAL A 120 7.06 7.76 14.87
CA VAL A 120 8.05 6.78 14.40
C VAL A 120 7.40 5.48 13.89
N PRO A 121 6.42 4.86 14.56
CA PRO A 121 5.76 3.65 14.05
C PRO A 121 5.07 3.87 12.71
N ALA A 122 4.37 4.99 12.55
CA ALA A 122 3.65 5.29 11.31
C ALA A 122 4.62 5.42 10.12
N LEU A 123 5.74 6.13 10.31
CA LEU A 123 6.78 6.24 9.27
C LEU A 123 7.40 4.88 8.94
N SER A 124 7.66 4.05 9.95
CA SER A 124 8.24 2.72 9.73
C SER A 124 7.32 1.80 8.92
N LEU A 125 6.01 1.83 9.19
CA LEU A 125 5.01 1.11 8.40
C LEU A 125 4.99 1.60 6.95
N GLY A 126 5.06 2.92 6.74
CA GLY A 126 5.18 3.52 5.41
C GLY A 126 6.40 3.01 4.65
N ILE A 127 7.58 2.97 5.30
CA ILE A 127 8.82 2.47 4.69
C ILE A 127 8.72 0.99 4.34
N VAL A 128 8.21 0.15 5.26
CA VAL A 128 8.04 -1.29 5.02
C VAL A 128 7.14 -1.56 3.81
N LEU A 129 6.01 -0.85 3.73
CA LEU A 129 5.10 -0.97 2.60
C LEU A 129 5.75 -0.49 1.30
N LEU A 130 6.44 0.64 1.32
CA LEU A 130 7.14 1.20 0.17
C LEU A 130 8.18 0.22 -0.37
N VAL A 131 9.04 -0.33 0.49
CA VAL A 131 10.04 -1.34 0.10
C VAL A 131 9.37 -2.58 -0.50
N SER A 132 8.29 -3.06 0.11
CA SER A 132 7.54 -4.21 -0.38
C SER A 132 7.01 -3.97 -1.81
N LYS A 133 6.45 -2.79 -2.07
CA LYS A 133 5.88 -2.42 -3.38
C LYS A 133 6.96 -2.19 -4.45
N ILE A 134 8.06 -1.54 -4.10
CA ILE A 134 9.21 -1.36 -5.02
C ILE A 134 9.80 -2.74 -5.36
N SER A 135 10.04 -3.59 -4.37
CA SER A 135 10.60 -4.92 -4.61
C SER A 135 9.69 -5.75 -5.52
N TYR A 136 8.37 -5.68 -5.33
CA TYR A 136 7.42 -6.35 -6.21
C TYR A 136 7.49 -5.80 -7.64
N GLY A 137 7.48 -4.47 -7.80
CA GLY A 137 7.52 -3.82 -9.11
C GLY A 137 8.79 -4.14 -9.90
N LEU A 138 9.95 -4.09 -9.25
CA LEU A 138 11.25 -4.41 -9.89
C LEU A 138 11.30 -5.86 -10.38
N VAL A 139 10.82 -6.80 -9.57
CA VAL A 139 10.83 -8.22 -9.95
C VAL A 139 9.77 -8.52 -11.01
N SER A 140 8.61 -7.86 -10.96
CA SER A 140 7.57 -7.98 -11.96
C SER A 140 7.99 -7.46 -13.34
N ILE A 141 8.79 -6.38 -13.40
CA ILE A 141 9.34 -5.87 -14.66
C ILE A 141 10.42 -6.82 -15.20
N LYS A 142 11.26 -7.39 -14.32
CA LYS A 142 12.35 -8.27 -14.72
C LYS A 142 11.88 -9.64 -15.24
N ASN A 143 10.71 -10.10 -14.79
CA ASN A 143 10.15 -11.40 -15.14
C ASN A 143 9.17 -11.36 -16.33
N LYS A 144 8.86 -10.17 -16.86
CA LYS A 144 8.11 -9.97 -18.10
C LYS A 144 9.05 -9.99 -19.31
#